data_AF-A0A4Z1PFJ7-F1
#
_entry.id   AF-A0A4Z1PFJ7-F1
#
_cell.length_a   1.000
_cell.length_b   1.000
_cell.length_c   1.000
_cell.angle_alpha   90.00
_cell.angle_beta   90.00
_cell.angle_gamma   90.00
#
_symmetry.space_group_name_H-M   'P 1'
#
loop_
_entity.id
_entity.type
_entity.pdbx_description
1 polymer ?
#
loop_
_entity_poly.entity_id
_entity_poly.type
_entity_poly.pdbx_seq_one_letter_code
_entity_poly.pdbx_strand_id
1 'polypeptide(L)'
;MTPRGVTFGDESYDFHILMQYFKYFGPFLPRYAELFGGGEAENELELVIQCVFDNVPESERKPFSLVSASELSREDRDFVCKIMKLDPRDRPTAKELLQDKWFEGNGGK
;
A
#
# COMPACT_ATOMS: atom_id res chain seq x y z
N MET A 1 1.99 -6.49 13.28
CA MET A 1 3.08 -7.43 12.93
C MET A 1 4.29 -6.61 12.58
N THR A 2 5.45 -6.86 13.20
CA THR A 2 6.71 -6.28 12.73
C THR A 2 7.27 -7.13 11.59
N PRO A 3 7.97 -6.54 10.61
CA PRO A 3 8.76 -7.30 9.63
C PRO A 3 9.71 -8.27 10.34
N ARG A 4 9.87 -9.49 9.81
CA ARG A 4 10.70 -10.53 10.47
C ARG A 4 12.13 -9.99 10.66
N GLY A 5 12.59 -10.00 11.91
CA GLY A 5 13.94 -9.57 12.27
C GLY A 5 14.10 -8.08 12.57
N VAL A 6 13.01 -7.28 12.49
CA VAL A 6 13.06 -5.83 12.66
C VAL A 6 12.20 -5.44 13.86
N THR A 7 12.78 -4.64 14.77
CA THR A 7 12.05 -4.09 15.93
C THR A 7 11.51 -2.71 15.60
N PHE A 8 10.55 -2.20 16.38
CA PHE A 8 10.01 -0.85 16.19
C PHE A 8 11.04 0.28 16.35
N GLY A 9 12.13 0.03 17.07
CA GLY A 9 13.21 1.01 17.26
C GLY A 9 14.31 0.95 16.21
N ASP A 10 14.17 0.08 15.21
CA ASP A 10 15.13 -0.03 14.11
C ASP A 10 14.95 1.15 13.14
N GLU A 11 16.05 1.80 12.76
CA GLU A 11 16.05 2.92 11.81
C GLU A 11 15.46 2.52 10.45
N SER A 12 15.54 1.24 10.08
CA SER A 12 15.01 0.72 8.82
C SER A 12 13.54 0.28 8.89
N TYR A 13 12.90 0.36 10.06
CA TYR A 13 11.53 -0.17 10.27
C TYR A 13 10.54 0.37 9.24
N ASP A 14 10.51 1.70 9.05
CA ASP A 14 9.59 2.35 8.10
C ASP A 14 9.85 1.91 6.66
N PHE A 15 11.11 1.67 6.31
CA PHE A 15 11.49 1.18 4.99
C PHE A 15 10.98 -0.25 4.75
N HIS A 16 11.05 -1.11 5.77
CA HIS A 16 10.46 -2.45 5.68
C HIS A 16 8.93 -2.42 5.57
N ILE A 17 8.27 -1.49 6.24
CA ILE A 17 6.82 -1.28 6.08
C ILE A 17 6.51 -0.83 4.65
N LEU A 18 7.29 0.11 4.09
CA LEU A 18 7.11 0.58 2.72
C LEU A 18 7.27 -0.55 1.69
N MET A 19 8.30 -1.38 1.83
CA MET A 19 8.51 -2.55 0.96
C MET A 19 7.35 -3.54 1.05
N GLN A 20 6.87 -3.82 2.26
CA GLN A 20 5.72 -4.70 2.47
C GLN A 20 4.45 -4.09 1.84
N TYR A 21 4.26 -2.78 1.97
CA TYR A 21 3.11 -2.10 1.39
C TYR A 21 3.16 -2.13 -0.15
N PHE A 22 4.32 -1.84 -0.75
CA PHE A 22 4.54 -1.95 -2.20
C PHE A 22 4.31 -3.37 -2.72
N LYS A 23 4.75 -4.40 -2.00
CA LYS A 23 4.55 -5.81 -2.35
C LYS A 23 3.09 -6.18 -2.61
N TYR A 24 2.15 -5.57 -1.88
CA TYR A 24 0.71 -5.89 -2.00
C TYR A 24 -0.10 -4.82 -2.73
N PHE A 25 0.26 -3.54 -2.64
CA PHE A 25 -0.56 -2.41 -3.07
C PHE A 25 0.13 -1.46 -4.06
N GLY A 26 1.36 -1.77 -4.47
CA GLY A 26 2.04 -1.07 -5.55
C GLY A 26 1.37 -1.26 -6.92
N PRO A 27 1.91 -0.62 -7.97
CA PRO A 27 3.18 0.12 -7.99
C PRO A 27 3.06 1.59 -7.52
N PHE A 28 4.21 2.26 -7.36
CA PHE A 28 4.25 3.71 -7.27
C PHE A 28 3.79 4.33 -8.60
N LEU A 29 2.91 5.32 -8.54
CA LEU A 29 2.46 6.05 -9.72
C LEU A 29 3.44 7.20 -10.03
N PRO A 30 3.67 7.56 -11.30
CA PRO A 30 4.59 8.66 -11.66
C PRO A 30 4.30 9.98 -10.95
N ARG A 31 3.02 10.27 -10.68
CA ARG A 31 2.57 11.48 -9.98
C ARG A 31 2.99 11.56 -8.50
N TYR A 32 3.66 10.54 -7.94
CA TYR A 32 4.19 10.61 -6.57
C TYR A 32 5.23 11.73 -6.43
N ALA A 33 5.98 12.04 -7.49
CA ALA A 33 6.95 13.14 -7.50
C ALA A 33 6.31 14.50 -7.18
N GLU A 34 5.05 14.71 -7.59
CA GLU A 34 4.30 15.94 -7.34
C GLU A 34 4.11 16.25 -5.85
N LEU A 35 4.20 15.24 -4.96
CA LEU A 35 4.06 15.43 -3.51
C LEU A 35 5.23 16.21 -2.90
N PHE A 36 6.37 16.27 -3.58
CA PHE A 36 7.63 16.78 -3.02
C PHE A 36 8.09 18.11 -3.62
N GLY A 37 7.33 18.66 -4.58
CA GLY A 37 7.45 20.05 -5.00
C GLY A 37 8.76 20.45 -5.69
N GLY A 38 9.52 19.51 -6.24
CA GLY A 38 10.78 19.81 -6.94
C GLY A 38 12.06 19.64 -6.11
N GLY A 39 13.17 19.34 -6.79
CA GLY A 39 14.54 19.55 -6.26
C GLY A 39 15.14 18.36 -5.50
N GLU A 40 15.86 18.64 -4.42
CA GLU A 40 16.57 17.61 -3.60
C GLU A 40 15.61 16.51 -3.11
N ALA A 41 14.38 16.86 -2.74
CA ALA A 41 13.36 15.92 -2.26
C ALA A 41 12.85 14.97 -3.36
N GLU A 42 12.86 15.38 -4.63
CA GLU A 42 12.52 14.49 -5.76
C GLU A 42 13.63 13.47 -6.02
N ASN A 43 14.90 13.88 -5.90
CA ASN A 43 16.04 12.96 -6.04
C ASN A 43 16.04 11.89 -4.94
N GLU A 44 15.76 12.27 -3.69
CA GLU A 44 15.63 11.33 -2.58
C GLU A 44 14.48 10.34 -2.79
N LEU A 45 13.33 10.82 -3.28
CA LEU A 45 12.19 9.96 -3.61
C LEU A 45 12.55 8.93 -4.68
N GLU A 46 13.23 9.35 -5.75
CA GLU A 46 13.62 8.45 -6.83
C GLU A 46 14.55 7.34 -6.31
N LEU A 47 15.50 7.68 -5.44
CA LEU A 47 16.38 6.69 -4.79
C LEU A 47 15.60 5.72 -3.91
N VAL A 48 14.64 6.20 -3.12
CA VAL A 48 13.76 5.35 -2.29
C VAL A 48 12.92 4.42 -3.17
N ILE A 49 12.30 4.94 -4.22
CA ILE A 49 11.50 4.15 -5.16
C ILE A 49 12.37 3.07 -5.78
N GLN A 50 13.53 3.43 -6.34
CA GLN A 50 14.45 2.48 -6.94
C GLN A 50 14.87 1.38 -5.95
N CYS A 51 15.22 1.76 -4.72
CA CYS A 51 15.58 0.81 -3.67
C CYS A 51 14.43 -0.17 -3.35
N VAL A 52 13.18 0.29 -3.32
CA VAL A 52 12.02 -0.59 -3.13
C VAL A 52 11.82 -1.54 -4.32
N PHE A 53 11.99 -1.06 -5.55
CA PHE A 53 11.92 -1.91 -6.75
C PHE A 53 13.00 -3.00 -6.74
N ASP A 54 14.22 -2.68 -6.32
CA ASP A 54 15.34 -3.62 -6.24
C ASP A 54 15.15 -4.68 -5.14
N ASN A 55 14.53 -4.30 -4.02
CA ASN A 55 14.30 -5.21 -2.89
C ASN A 55 12.96 -5.97 -2.96
N VAL A 56 12.03 -5.56 -3.83
CA VAL A 56 10.74 -6.24 -4.04
C VAL A 56 10.57 -6.58 -5.53
N PRO A 57 11.27 -7.63 -6.01
CA PRO A 57 11.22 -8.02 -7.41
C PRO A 57 9.81 -8.47 -7.81
N GLU A 58 9.50 -8.42 -9.10
CA GLU A 58 8.16 -8.73 -9.61
C GLU A 58 7.67 -10.13 -9.21
N SER A 59 8.57 -11.11 -9.17
CA SER A 59 8.30 -12.49 -8.72
C SER A 59 7.85 -12.58 -7.27
N GLU A 60 8.19 -11.60 -6.44
CA GLU A 60 7.80 -11.52 -5.04
C GLU A 60 6.57 -10.65 -4.79
N ARG A 61 6.12 -9.88 -5.79
CA ARG A 61 4.90 -9.08 -5.68
C ARG A 61 3.70 -10.01 -5.53
N LYS A 62 2.82 -9.66 -4.61
CA LYS A 62 1.59 -10.41 -4.33
C LYS A 62 0.43 -9.43 -4.30
N PRO A 63 -0.06 -8.94 -5.45
CA PRO A 63 -1.10 -7.93 -5.48
C PRO A 63 -2.31 -8.36 -4.64
N PHE A 64 -2.72 -7.53 -3.68
CA PHE A 64 -3.81 -7.88 -2.76
C PHE A 64 -5.15 -8.08 -3.51
N SER A 65 -5.30 -7.44 -4.67
CA SER A 65 -6.42 -7.62 -5.58
C SER A 65 -6.57 -9.05 -6.12
N LEU A 66 -5.52 -9.89 -6.02
CA LEU A 66 -5.52 -11.28 -6.47
C LEU A 66 -5.74 -12.28 -5.33
N VAL A 67 -5.98 -11.82 -4.09
CA VAL A 67 -6.32 -12.72 -2.98
C VAL A 67 -7.57 -13.53 -3.33
N SER A 68 -7.50 -14.82 -3.00
CA SER A 68 -8.54 -15.79 -3.34
C SER A 68 -9.83 -15.55 -2.54
N ALA A 69 -10.98 -15.85 -3.13
CA ALA A 69 -12.27 -15.76 -2.45
C ALA A 69 -12.41 -16.74 -1.28
N SER A 70 -11.57 -17.79 -1.23
CA SER A 70 -11.48 -18.73 -0.11
C SER A 70 -10.77 -18.17 1.11
N GLU A 71 -9.91 -17.16 0.94
CA GLU A 71 -9.19 -16.51 2.04
C GLU A 71 -9.88 -15.22 2.48
N LEU A 72 -10.45 -14.48 1.53
CA LEU A 72 -11.08 -13.20 1.78
C LEU A 72 -12.27 -13.02 0.83
N SER A 73 -13.43 -12.60 1.37
CA SER A 73 -14.59 -12.33 0.51
C SER A 73 -14.25 -11.28 -0.54
N ARG A 74 -14.98 -11.29 -1.65
CA ARG A 74 -14.75 -10.28 -2.70
C ARG A 74 -15.00 -8.88 -2.16
N GLU A 75 -16.03 -8.73 -1.35
CA GLU A 75 -16.46 -7.49 -0.71
C GLU A 75 -15.35 -6.92 0.19
N ASP A 76 -14.76 -7.76 1.05
CA ASP A 76 -13.66 -7.36 1.94
C ASP A 76 -12.40 -7.02 1.15
N ARG A 77 -12.05 -7.82 0.15
CA ARG A 77 -10.88 -7.57 -0.70
C ARG A 77 -11.03 -6.24 -1.43
N ASP A 78 -12.18 -6.01 -2.05
CA ASP A 78 -12.46 -4.79 -2.81
C ASP A 78 -12.48 -3.57 -1.89
N PHE A 79 -12.95 -3.70 -0.64
CA PHE A 79 -12.88 -2.64 0.39
C PHE A 79 -11.45 -2.36 0.85
N VAL A 80 -10.66 -3.39 1.17
CA VAL A 80 -9.25 -3.22 1.58
C VAL A 80 -8.43 -2.58 0.45
N CYS A 81 -8.58 -3.02 -0.80
CA CYS A 81 -7.91 -2.41 -1.95
C CYS A 81 -8.31 -0.95 -2.19
N LYS A 82 -9.46 -0.51 -1.67
CA LYS A 82 -9.93 0.87 -1.76
C LYS A 82 -9.25 1.77 -0.72
N ILE A 83 -9.08 1.30 0.53
CA ILE A 83 -8.46 2.09 1.60
C ILE A 83 -6.93 2.02 1.59
N MET A 84 -6.36 0.93 1.07
CA MET A 84 -4.91 0.68 1.04
C MET A 84 -4.24 1.18 -0.25
N LYS A 85 -4.74 2.27 -0.86
CA LYS A 85 -4.04 2.87 -2.01
C LYS A 85 -2.67 3.40 -1.57
N LEU A 86 -1.65 3.16 -2.39
CA LEU A 86 -0.30 3.62 -2.10
C LEU A 86 -0.29 5.15 -1.99
N ASP A 87 -0.78 5.85 -3.02
CA ASP A 87 -0.96 7.30 -3.02
C ASP A 87 -2.13 7.70 -2.10
N PRO A 88 -1.88 8.50 -1.04
CA PRO A 88 -2.92 8.91 -0.11
C PRO A 88 -4.02 9.76 -0.77
N ARG A 89 -3.73 10.43 -1.90
CA ARG A 89 -4.72 11.25 -2.64
C ARG A 89 -5.80 10.40 -3.31
N ASP A 90 -5.53 9.12 -3.53
CA ASP A 90 -6.50 8.17 -4.11
C ASP A 90 -7.39 7.50 -3.05
N ARG A 91 -7.09 7.69 -1.77
CA ARG A 91 -7.88 7.09 -0.71
C ARG A 91 -9.17 7.90 -0.54
N PRO A 92 -10.34 7.24 -0.48
CA PRO A 92 -11.57 7.93 -0.13
C PRO A 92 -11.45 8.55 1.26
N THR A 93 -12.14 9.67 1.44
CA THR A 93 -12.31 10.29 2.75
C THR A 93 -13.12 9.39 3.68
N ALA A 94 -13.02 9.64 4.99
CA ALA A 94 -13.85 8.94 5.97
C ALA A 94 -15.35 9.08 5.66
N LYS A 95 -15.80 10.26 5.21
CA LYS A 95 -17.19 10.52 4.85
C LYS A 95 -17.64 9.64 3.68
N GLU A 96 -16.82 9.52 2.64
CA GLU A 96 -17.12 8.65 1.49
C GLU A 96 -17.10 7.18 1.88
N LEU A 97 -16.15 6.75 2.72
CA LEU A 97 -16.07 5.37 3.20
C LEU A 97 -17.30 4.95 4.00
N LEU A 98 -17.85 5.84 4.83
CA LEU A 98 -19.06 5.53 5.59
C LEU A 98 -20.30 5.34 4.71
N GLN A 99 -20.26 5.73 3.44
CA GLN A 99 -21.32 5.48 2.45
C GLN A 99 -21.03 4.23 1.60
N ASP A 100 -19.95 3.51 1.90
CA ASP A 100 -19.59 2.32 1.13
C ASP A 100 -20.52 1.15 1.42
N LYS A 101 -20.90 0.42 0.37
CA LYS A 101 -21.74 -0.78 0.47
C LYS A 101 -21.16 -1.85 1.38
N TRP A 102 -19.85 -1.85 1.60
CA TRP A 102 -19.22 -2.74 2.57
C TRP A 102 -19.84 -2.62 3.97
N PHE A 103 -20.24 -1.40 4.39
CA PHE A 103 -20.91 -1.15 5.67
C PHE A 103 -22.39 -1.55 5.71
N GLU A 104 -23.02 -1.88 4.56
CA GLU A 104 -24.45 -2.24 4.47
C GLU A 104 -24.74 -3.71 4.83
N GLY A 105 -23.73 -4.49 5.22
CA GLY A 105 -23.94 -5.76 5.93
C GLY A 105 -23.95 -7.02 5.06
N ASN A 106 -22.90 -7.22 4.25
CA ASN A 106 -22.47 -8.54 3.79
C ASN A 106 -20.96 -8.83 4.04
N GLY A 107 -20.16 -7.85 4.50
CA GLY A 107 -18.71 -7.97 4.73
C GLY A 107 -18.31 -8.57 6.09
N GLY A 108 -19.11 -9.49 6.62
CA GLY A 108 -18.88 -10.03 7.96
C GLY A 108 -19.99 -10.96 8.43
N LYS A 109 -20.01 -12.17 7.90
CA LYS A 109 -20.56 -13.35 8.58
C LYS A 109 -19.53 -14.45 8.54
#